data_AF-A0A6J7L4F2-F1
#
_entry.id   AF-A0A6J7L4F2-F1
#
_cell.length_a   1.000
_cell.length_b   1.000
_cell.length_c   1.000
_cell.angle_alpha   90.00
_cell.angle_beta   90.00
_cell.angle_gamma   90.00
#
_symmetry.space_group_name_H-M   'P 1'
#
loop_
_entity.id
_entity.type
_entity.pdbx_description
1 polymer ?
#
loop_
_entity_poly.entity_id
_entity_poly.type
_entity_poly.pdbx_seq_one_letter_code
_entity_poly.pdbx_strand_id
1 'polypeptide(L)'
;MEAQRVKIVDGGKLVIPAAMRRELGITTGDTVLVDVDDGELRVRSVPKALERARAILRKYVPEGVGLADELIAERRREAERE
;
A
#
# COMPACT_ATOMS: atom_id res chain seq x y z
N MET A 1 6.78 -16.32 -9.02
CA MET A 1 8.04 -16.88 -8.48
C MET A 1 7.74 -18.02 -7.52
N GLU A 2 8.67 -18.97 -7.38
CA GLU A 2 8.62 -19.99 -6.33
C GLU A 2 9.14 -19.46 -4.98
N ALA A 3 8.71 -20.07 -3.88
CA ALA A 3 9.15 -19.71 -2.55
C ALA A 3 10.65 -20.01 -2.34
N GLN A 4 11.38 -19.08 -1.72
CA GLN A 4 12.79 -19.28 -1.35
C GLN A 4 12.94 -19.40 0.17
N ARG A 5 13.74 -20.37 0.61
CA ARG A 5 14.13 -20.51 2.02
C ARG A 5 15.08 -19.37 2.38
N VAL A 6 14.67 -18.52 3.31
CA VAL A 6 15.47 -17.45 3.88
C VAL A 6 15.60 -17.67 5.38
N LYS A 7 16.74 -17.29 5.96
CA LYS A 7 16.96 -17.34 7.40
C LYS A 7 16.69 -15.97 8.00
N ILE A 8 16.14 -15.97 9.21
CA ILE A 8 16.17 -14.80 10.08
C ILE A 8 17.61 -14.67 10.58
N VAL A 9 18.22 -13.52 10.34
CA VAL A 9 19.57 -13.22 10.82
C VAL A 9 19.50 -12.48 12.17
N ASP A 10 20.66 -12.16 12.72
CA ASP A 10 20.77 -11.50 14.01
C ASP A 10 19.92 -10.23 14.12
N GLY A 11 19.33 -10.02 15.29
CA GLY A 11 18.39 -8.93 15.55
C GLY A 11 17.03 -9.08 14.86
N GLY A 12 16.64 -10.27 14.43
CA GLY A 12 15.29 -10.55 13.90
C GLY A 12 15.06 -10.08 12.45
N LYS A 13 16.13 -9.83 11.69
CA LYS A 13 16.03 -9.29 10.33
C LYS A 13 15.83 -10.41 9.31
N LEU A 14 15.02 -10.14 8.29
CA LEU A 14 14.84 -11.02 7.13
C LEU A 14 15.62 -10.47 5.94
N VAL A 15 16.43 -11.31 5.29
CA VAL A 15 17.12 -10.92 4.05
C VAL A 15 16.25 -11.27 2.86
N ILE A 16 15.74 -10.25 2.16
CA ILE A 16 14.96 -10.44 0.94
C ILE A 16 15.93 -10.69 -0.23
N PRO A 17 15.84 -11.83 -0.95
CA PRO A 17 16.69 -12.14 -2.09
C PRO A 17 16.62 -11.09 -3.20
N ALA A 18 17.70 -10.92 -3.95
CA ALA A 18 17.80 -9.88 -4.98
C ALA A 18 16.74 -10.01 -6.08
N ALA A 19 16.35 -11.24 -6.45
CA ALA A 19 15.29 -11.48 -7.43
C ALA A 19 13.94 -10.91 -6.96
N MET A 20 13.56 -11.18 -5.70
CA MET A 20 12.31 -10.69 -5.11
C MET A 20 12.31 -9.16 -4.95
N ARG A 21 13.45 -8.56 -4.56
CA ARG A 21 13.55 -7.09 -4.48
C ARG A 21 13.30 -6.43 -5.84
N ARG A 22 13.83 -6.98 -6.93
CA ARG A 22 13.62 -6.45 -8.29
C ARG A 22 12.17 -6.56 -8.73
N GLU A 23 11.52 -7.69 -8.46
CA GLU A 23 10.11 -7.88 -8.81
C GLU A 23 9.19 -6.93 -8.03
N LEU A 24 9.50 -6.67 -6.76
CA LEU A 24 8.78 -5.72 -5.92
C LEU A 24 9.14 -4.24 -6.20
N GLY A 25 10.15 -3.98 -7.03
CA GLY A 25 10.66 -2.65 -7.32
C GLY A 25 11.27 -1.95 -6.10
N ILE A 26 11.85 -2.71 -5.16
CA ILE A 26 12.43 -2.19 -3.92
C ILE A 26 13.94 -2.03 -4.07
N THR A 27 14.45 -0.87 -3.68
CA THR A 27 15.87 -0.52 -3.65
C THR A 27 16.36 -0.22 -2.23
N THR A 28 17.68 -0.14 -2.06
CA THR A 28 18.26 0.18 -0.75
C THR A 28 17.85 1.58 -0.32
N GLY A 29 17.28 1.72 0.87
CA GLY A 29 16.78 2.99 1.41
C GLY A 29 15.26 3.17 1.25
N ASP A 30 14.60 2.35 0.44
CA ASP A 30 13.15 2.39 0.31
C ASP A 30 12.46 1.93 1.59
N THR A 31 11.35 2.61 1.92
CA THR A 31 10.43 2.16 2.96
C THR A 31 9.44 1.17 2.37
N VAL A 32 9.27 0.03 3.05
CA VAL A 32 8.31 -1.01 2.68
C VAL A 32 7.23 -1.12 3.74
N LEU A 33 6.01 -1.44 3.32
CA LEU A 33 4.93 -1.81 4.21
C LEU A 33 5.00 -3.31 4.47
N VAL A 34 4.96 -3.67 5.74
CA VAL A 34 4.96 -5.05 6.20
C VAL A 34 3.75 -5.26 7.10
N ASP A 35 2.93 -6.23 6.75
CA ASP A 35 1.75 -6.62 7.52
C ASP A 35 1.60 -8.14 7.58
N VAL A 36 0.81 -8.60 8.54
CA VAL A 36 0.44 -10.01 8.67
C VAL A 36 -1.01 -10.16 8.23
N ASP A 37 -1.25 -11.02 7.25
CA ASP A 37 -2.59 -11.36 6.79
C ASP A 37 -2.69 -12.87 6.58
N ASP A 38 -3.72 -13.50 7.15
CA ASP A 38 -3.93 -14.95 7.14
C ASP A 38 -2.72 -15.78 7.61
N GLY A 39 -1.95 -15.25 8.57
CA GLY A 39 -0.75 -15.91 9.09
C GLY A 39 0.48 -15.78 8.19
N GLU A 40 0.39 -15.01 7.11
CA GLU A 40 1.50 -14.76 6.19
C GLU A 40 2.07 -13.35 6.39
N LEU A 41 3.40 -13.23 6.35
CA LEU A 41 4.06 -11.93 6.30
C LEU A 41 4.04 -11.40 4.87
N ARG A 42 3.34 -10.30 4.64
CA ARG A 42 3.24 -9.65 3.33
C ARG A 42 4.10 -8.41 3.31
N VAL A 43 4.97 -8.30 2.30
CA VAL A 43 5.84 -7.16 2.08
C VAL A 43 5.42 -6.46 0.80
N ARG A 44 5.18 -5.15 0.86
CA ARG A 44 4.73 -4.34 -0.26
C ARG A 44 5.53 -3.06 -0.35
N SER A 45 5.81 -2.60 -1.57
CA SER A 45 6.28 -1.22 -1.78
C SER A 45 5.12 -0.24 -1.55
N VAL A 46 5.41 0.97 -1.09
CA VAL A 46 4.39 2.01 -0.85
C VAL A 46 3.54 2.29 -2.09
N PRO A 47 4.11 2.44 -3.31
CA PRO A 47 3.31 2.62 -4.53
C PRO A 47 2.33 1.47 -4.74
N LYS A 48 2.77 0.23 -4.50
CA LYS A 48 1.91 -0.95 -4.69
C LYS A 48 0.80 -1.05 -3.65
N ALA A 49 1.08 -0.64 -2.42
CA ALA A 49 0.06 -0.53 -1.38
C ALA A 49 -1.01 0.51 -1.75
N LEU A 50 -0.59 1.66 -2.29
CA LEU A 50 -1.49 2.71 -2.75
C LEU A 50 -2.34 2.25 -3.94
N GLU A 51 -1.75 1.58 -4.93
CA GLU A 51 -2.48 0.98 -6.05
C GLU A 51 -3.57 0.02 -5.55
N ARG A 52 -3.24 -0.86 -4.60
CA ARG A 52 -4.21 -1.80 -4.03
C ARG A 52 -5.34 -1.08 -3.29
N ALA A 53 -5.01 -0.10 -2.45
CA ALA A 53 -6.00 0.71 -1.75
C ALA A 53 -6.95 1.40 -2.76
N ARG A 54 -6.38 1.98 -3.82
CA ARG A 54 -7.16 2.63 -4.89
C ARG A 54 -8.04 1.63 -5.65
N ALA A 55 -7.54 0.42 -5.91
CA ALA A 55 -8.32 -0.63 -6.56
C ALA A 55 -9.50 -1.12 -5.70
N ILE A 56 -9.33 -1.19 -4.38
CA ILE A 56 -10.44 -1.52 -3.46
C ILE A 56 -11.48 -0.40 -3.49
N LEU A 57 -11.04 0.86 -3.38
CA LEU A 57 -11.93 2.01 -3.36
C LEU A 57 -12.71 2.18 -4.67
N ARG A 58 -12.10 1.91 -5.83
CA ARG A 58 -12.78 1.95 -7.14
C ARG A 58 -13.98 1.00 -7.26
N LYS A 59 -14.10 -0.01 -6.40
CA LYS A 59 -15.31 -0.87 -6.36
C LYS A 59 -16.53 -0.14 -5.80
N TYR A 60 -16.31 0.93 -5.04
CA TYR A 60 -17.34 1.68 -4.32
C TYR A 60 -17.52 3.11 -4.85
N VAL A 61 -16.57 3.62 -5.63
CA VAL A 61 -16.59 4.99 -6.16
C VAL A 61 -16.84 4.95 -7.67
N PRO A 62 -17.91 5.59 -8.18
CA PRO A 62 -18.18 5.68 -9.60
C PRO A 62 -17.04 6.36 -10.37
N GLU A 63 -16.84 5.98 -11.64
CA GLU A 63 -15.84 6.63 -12.48
C GLU A 63 -16.15 8.12 -12.67
N GLY A 64 -15.11 8.96 -12.61
CA GLY A 64 -15.24 10.41 -12.76
C GLY A 64 -15.66 11.18 -11.50
N VAL A 65 -15.94 10.50 -10.38
CA VAL A 65 -16.34 11.15 -9.12
C VAL A 65 -15.12 11.57 -8.29
N GLY A 66 -14.98 12.88 -8.07
CA GLY A 66 -14.00 13.48 -7.17
C GLY A 66 -14.56 13.62 -5.75
N LEU A 67 -14.51 12.56 -4.95
CA LEU A 67 -15.04 12.58 -3.57
C LEU A 67 -14.46 13.71 -2.71
N ALA A 68 -13.19 14.06 -2.93
CA ALA A 68 -12.56 15.17 -2.21
C ALA A 68 -13.20 16.52 -2.57
N ASP A 69 -13.51 16.74 -3.85
CA ASP A 69 -14.13 17.98 -4.32
C ASP A 69 -15.57 18.11 -3.84
N GLU A 70 -16.32 16.99 -3.83
CA GLU A 70 -17.67 16.94 -3.26
C GLU A 70 -17.68 17.29 -1.78
N LEU A 71 -16.77 16.68 -1.00
CA LEU A 71 -16.63 16.95 0.43
C LEU A 71 -16.23 18.41 0.69
N ILE A 72 -15.28 18.96 -0.08
CA ILE A 72 -14.87 20.37 0.05
C ILE A 72 -16.04 21.30 -0.27
N ALA A 73 -16.80 21.03 -1.34
CA ALA A 73 -17.97 21.82 -1.70
C ALA A 73 -19.07 21.76 -0.62
N GLU A 74 -19.29 20.58 -0.03
CA GLU A 74 -20.21 20.41 1.09
C GLU A 74 -19.78 21.22 2.31
N ARG A 75 -18.50 21.13 2.72
CA ARG A 75 -17.96 21.88 3.85
C ARG A 75 -18.05 23.40 3.66
N ARG A 76 -17.83 23.89 2.44
CA ARG A 76 -18.00 25.32 2.12
C ARG A 76 -19.45 25.76 2.27
N ARG A 77 -20.40 24.99 1.73
CA ARG A 77 -21.84 25.27 1.87
C ARG A 77 -22.32 25.20 3.32
N GLU A 78 -21.73 24.32 4.13
CA GLU A 78 -22.00 24.23 5.56
C GLU A 78 -21.50 25.49 6.29
N ALA A 79 -20.27 25.91 6.03
CA ALA A 79 -19.69 27.13 6.61
C ALA A 79 -20.40 28.43 6.19
N GLU A 80 -21.08 28.45 5.04
CA GLU A 80 -21.90 29.61 4.60
C GLU A 80 -23.27 29.67 5.30
N ARG A 81 -23.71 28.57 5.96
CA ARG A 81 -25.00 28.49 6.67
C ARG A 81 -24.88 28.73 8.18
N GLU A 82 -23.67 28.70 8.73
CA GLU A 82 -23.33 29.09 10.10
C GLU A 82 -22.88 30.55 10.17
#